data_AF-X1BNX7-F1
#
_entry.id   AF-X1BNX7-F1
#
_cell.length_a   1.000
_cell.length_b   1.000
_cell.length_c   1.000
_cell.angle_alpha   90.00
_cell.angle_beta   90.00
_cell.angle_gamma   90.00
#
_symmetry.space_group_name_H-M   'P 1'
#
loop_
_entity.id
_entity.type
_entity.pdbx_description
1 polymer ?
#
loop_
_entity_poly.entity_id
_entity_poly.type
_entity_poly.pdbx_seq_one_letter_code
_entity_poly.pdbx_strand_id
1 'polypeptide(L)'
;METTIYYFTGTGNSLKAARDLCEKLKGCELIPIAKVWEMEDLVSTSKKVGFFFPLYYSGLPKIVLDFVKELEVYKSNYFFACVTSAEDLNEYPLQQIEKIL
;
A
#
# COMPACT_ATOMS: atom_id res chain seq x y z
N MET A 1 14.60 -1.00 -7.98
CA MET A 1 13.42 -0.13 -8.18
C MET A 1 13.59 1.11 -7.32
N GLU A 2 13.08 2.27 -7.75
CA GLU A 2 13.12 3.50 -6.94
C GLU A 2 11.89 3.58 -6.05
N THR A 3 10.73 3.11 -6.54
CA THR A 3 9.47 3.10 -5.78
C THR A 3 8.69 1.82 -6.06
N THR A 4 8.16 1.19 -5.02
CA THR A 4 7.18 0.11 -5.16
C THR A 4 5.88 0.56 -4.51
N ILE A 5 4.77 0.48 -5.24
CA ILE A 5 3.43 0.72 -4.70
C ILE A 5 2.72 -0.63 -4.59
N TYR A 6 2.50 -1.06 -3.36
CA TYR A 6 1.63 -2.18 -3.05
C TYR A 6 0.19 -1.70 -2.98
N TYR A 7 -0.71 -2.36 -3.71
CA TYR A 7 -2.11 -1.96 -3.72
C TYR A 7 -3.07 -3.13 -3.46
N PHE A 8 -4.15 -2.83 -2.74
CA PHE A 8 -5.32 -3.68 -2.65
C PHE A 8 -6.52 -2.92 -3.22
N THR A 9 -7.39 -3.59 -3.96
CA THR A 9 -8.58 -2.94 -4.53
C THR A 9 -9.70 -3.95 -4.72
N GLY A 10 -10.93 -3.51 -4.45
CA GLY A 10 -12.14 -4.28 -4.77
C GLY A 10 -12.66 -3.94 -6.16
N THR A 11 -12.98 -2.65 -6.39
CA THR A 11 -13.62 -2.14 -7.61
C THR A 11 -12.69 -1.34 -8.53
N GLY A 12 -11.40 -1.19 -8.19
CA GLY A 12 -10.39 -0.58 -9.07
C GLY A 12 -10.01 0.87 -8.76
N ASN A 13 -10.71 1.58 -7.86
CA ASN A 13 -10.40 2.98 -7.54
C ASN A 13 -8.98 3.16 -6.99
N SER A 14 -8.56 2.32 -6.03
CA SER A 14 -7.22 2.35 -5.46
C SER A 14 -6.15 1.96 -6.50
N LEU A 15 -6.47 1.04 -7.42
CA LEU A 15 -5.60 0.70 -8.54
C LEU A 15 -5.44 1.88 -9.51
N LYS A 16 -6.52 2.61 -9.80
CA LYS A 16 -6.46 3.80 -10.65
C LYS A 16 -5.57 4.86 -10.02
N ALA A 17 -5.77 5.18 -8.74
CA ALA A 17 -4.92 6.11 -8.01
C ALA A 17 -3.44 5.68 -7.97
N ALA A 18 -3.17 4.39 -7.72
CA ALA A 18 -1.82 3.84 -7.71
C ALA A 18 -1.14 3.98 -9.08
N ARG A 19 -1.85 3.65 -10.16
CA ARG A 19 -1.38 3.81 -11.55
C ARG A 19 -1.06 5.25 -11.88
N ASP A 20 -1.97 6.16 -11.58
CA ASP A 20 -1.82 7.58 -11.90
C ASP A 20 -0.62 8.22 -11.21
N LEU A 21 -0.28 7.78 -9.99
CA LEU A 21 0.94 8.20 -9.31
C LEU A 21 2.17 7.50 -9.91
N CYS A 22 2.10 6.19 -10.14
CA CYS A 22 3.24 5.41 -10.63
C CYS A 22 3.72 5.86 -12.01
N GLU A 23 2.80 6.25 -12.90
CA GLU A 23 3.12 6.83 -14.22
C GLU A 23 3.91 8.15 -14.14
N LYS A 24 3.79 8.88 -13.03
CA LYS A 24 4.51 10.14 -12.78
C LYS A 24 5.86 9.93 -12.09
N LEU A 25 6.09 8.76 -11.49
CA LEU A 25 7.30 8.43 -10.76
C LEU A 25 8.27 7.64 -11.64
N LYS A 26 9.54 8.06 -11.67
CA LYS A 26 10.59 7.30 -12.37
C LYS A 26 10.91 6.01 -11.60
N GLY A 27 10.94 4.88 -12.30
CA GLY A 27 11.32 3.59 -11.71
C GLY A 27 10.32 3.09 -10.67
N CYS A 28 9.03 3.30 -10.93
CA CYS A 28 7.94 2.83 -10.11
C CYS A 28 7.37 1.48 -10.61
N GLU A 29 7.05 0.60 -9.67
CA GLU A 29 6.38 -0.68 -9.91
C GLU A 29 5.10 -0.78 -9.08
N LEU A 30 4.08 -1.43 -9.65
CA LEU A 30 2.82 -1.73 -8.96
C LEU A 30 2.71 -3.22 -8.65
N ILE A 31 2.53 -3.54 -7.37
CA ILE A 31 2.36 -4.92 -6.91
C ILE A 31 0.98 -5.08 -6.27
N PRO A 32 0.09 -5.93 -6.80
CA PRO A 32 -1.19 -6.21 -6.16
C PRO A 32 -0.96 -7.06 -4.90
N ILE A 33 -1.33 -6.54 -3.73
CA ILE A 33 -1.23 -7.21 -2.42
C ILE A 33 -1.92 -8.58 -2.47
N ALA A 34 -3.09 -8.66 -3.13
CA ALA A 34 -3.84 -9.90 -3.28
C ALA A 34 -3.06 -11.05 -3.97
N LYS A 35 -1.93 -10.76 -4.65
CA LYS A 35 -1.06 -11.79 -5.25
C LYS A 35 0.12 -12.21 -4.38
N VAL A 36 0.46 -11.42 -3.36
CA VAL A 36 1.72 -11.57 -2.62
C VAL A 36 1.54 -11.66 -1.10
N TRP A 37 0.32 -11.46 -0.59
CA TRP A 37 0.06 -11.40 0.85
C TRP A 37 0.23 -12.72 1.62
N GLU A 38 0.26 -13.85 0.91
CA GLU A 38 0.53 -15.19 1.48
C GLU A 38 1.97 -15.66 1.22
N MET A 39 2.82 -14.82 0.60
CA MET A 39 4.21 -15.17 0.37
C MET A 39 5.01 -14.99 1.66
N GLU A 40 5.68 -16.05 2.09
CA GLU A 40 6.67 -16.00 3.16
C GLU A 40 7.91 -15.20 2.70
N ASP A 41 8.56 -14.52 3.65
CA ASP A 41 9.81 -13.77 3.46
C ASP A 41 9.78 -12.72 2.32
N LEU A 42 8.64 -12.04 2.16
CA LEU A 42 8.52 -11.02 1.14
C LEU A 42 9.34 -9.77 1.52
N VAL A 43 10.40 -9.52 0.75
CA VAL A 43 11.29 -8.37 0.95
C VAL A 43 11.06 -7.29 -0.10
N SER A 44 10.73 -6.07 0.35
CA SER A 44 10.81 -4.87 -0.49
C SER A 44 12.24 -4.33 -0.53
N THR A 45 12.80 -4.24 -1.74
CA THR A 45 14.15 -3.69 -1.97
C THR A 45 14.14 -2.25 -2.50
N SER A 46 12.94 -1.65 -2.62
CA SER A 46 12.77 -0.26 -3.09
C SER A 46 13.12 0.75 -2.01
N LYS A 47 13.57 1.94 -2.42
CA LYS A 47 13.86 3.04 -1.49
C LYS A 47 12.59 3.66 -0.92
N LYS A 48 11.55 3.75 -1.76
CA LYS A 48 10.23 4.29 -1.42
C LYS A 48 9.18 3.19 -1.52
N VAL A 49 8.33 3.06 -0.50
CA VAL A 49 7.23 2.08 -0.48
C VAL A 49 5.91 2.79 -0.26
N GLY A 50 4.96 2.54 -1.17
CA GLY A 50 3.61 3.10 -1.14
C GLY A 50 2.56 2.04 -0.86
N PHE A 51 1.54 2.35 -0.06
CA PHE A 51 0.39 1.48 0.20
C PHE A 51 -0.91 2.13 -0.25
N PHE A 52 -1.62 1.50 -1.20
CA PHE A 52 -2.85 2.04 -1.79
C PHE A 52 -4.00 1.08 -1.53
N PHE A 53 -5.05 1.53 -0.86
CA PHE A 53 -6.15 0.65 -0.47
C PHE A 53 -7.46 1.41 -0.24
N PRO A 54 -8.61 0.73 -0.37
CA PRO A 54 -9.88 1.32 -0.02
C PRO A 54 -10.04 1.43 1.50
N LEU A 55 -10.77 2.45 1.96
CA LEU A 55 -11.33 2.45 3.31
C LEU A 55 -12.37 1.32 3.40
N TYR A 56 -12.14 0.35 4.28
CA TYR A 56 -13.12 -0.70 4.58
C TYR A 56 -13.76 -0.40 5.92
N TYR A 57 -15.05 -0.04 5.87
CA TYR A 57 -15.81 0.48 7.00
C TYR A 57 -15.15 1.73 7.58
N SER A 58 -14.45 1.62 8.71
CA SER A 58 -13.75 2.74 9.36
C SER A 58 -12.25 2.49 9.49
N GLY A 59 -11.67 1.56 8.72
CA GLY A 59 -10.26 1.22 8.87
C GLY A 59 -9.63 0.51 7.68
N LEU A 60 -8.44 0.00 7.96
CA LEU A 60 -7.58 -0.68 7.01
C LEU A 60 -8.15 -2.07 6.66
N PRO A 61 -8.19 -2.46 5.37
CA PRO A 61 -8.61 -3.81 5.00
C PRO A 61 -7.70 -4.85 5.65
N LYS A 62 -8.27 -5.93 6.19
CA LYS A 62 -7.51 -6.98 6.90
C LYS A 62 -6.34 -7.54 6.09
N ILE A 63 -6.53 -7.77 4.79
CA ILE A 63 -5.47 -8.24 3.90
C ILE A 63 -4.28 -7.29 3.81
N VAL A 64 -4.51 -5.97 3.90
CA VAL A 64 -3.44 -4.97 3.90
C VAL A 64 -2.76 -4.96 5.27
N LEU A 65 -3.52 -5.11 6.36
CA LEU A 65 -2.99 -5.16 7.72
C LEU A 65 -2.04 -6.34 7.89
N ASP A 66 -2.47 -7.52 7.46
CA ASP A 66 -1.66 -8.74 7.53
C ASP A 66 -0.42 -8.60 6.66
N PHE A 67 -0.58 -8.09 5.42
CA PHE A 67 0.52 -7.87 4.51
C PHE A 67 1.61 -6.93 5.06
N VAL A 68 1.21 -5.77 5.60
CA VAL A 68 2.17 -4.76 6.09
C VAL A 68 2.96 -5.27 7.30
N LYS A 69 2.37 -6.16 8.12
CA LYS A 69 3.05 -6.77 9.27
C LYS A 69 4.15 -7.75 8.86
N GLU A 70 3.95 -8.47 7.77
CA GLU A 70 4.89 -9.49 7.29
C GLU A 70 5.90 -8.94 6.27
N LEU A 71 5.63 -7.77 5.67
CA LEU A 71 6.52 -7.17 4.67
C LEU A 71 7.83 -6.68 5.29
N GLU A 72 8.95 -7.28 4.88
CA GLU A 72 10.27 -6.81 5.27
C GLU A 72 10.74 -5.66 4.37
N VAL A 73 11.18 -4.55 4.99
CA VAL A 73 11.43 -3.27 4.29
C VAL A 73 12.87 -2.76 4.45
N TYR A 74 13.85 -3.65 4.40
CA TYR A 74 15.28 -3.39 4.72
C TYR A 74 15.93 -2.16 4.08
N LYS A 75 15.54 -1.76 2.85
CA LYS A 75 16.14 -0.63 2.12
C LYS A 75 15.21 0.60 2.01
N SER A 76 14.03 0.53 2.60
CA SER A 76 13.03 1.59 2.50
C SER A 76 13.35 2.68 3.51
N ASN A 77 13.46 3.93 3.06
CA ASN A 77 13.66 5.09 3.92
C ASN A 77 12.50 6.09 3.83
N TYR A 78 11.48 5.78 3.03
CA TYR A 78 10.31 6.61 2.86
C TYR A 78 9.07 5.75 2.59
N PHE A 79 8.07 5.92 3.46
CA PHE A 79 6.77 5.27 3.33
C PHE A 79 5.68 6.31 3.03
N PHE A 80 4.70 5.93 2.23
CA PHE A 80 3.52 6.74 1.97
C PHE A 80 2.29 5.86 1.79
N ALA A 81 1.11 6.40 2.04
CA ALA A 81 -0.14 5.69 1.88
C ALA A 81 -1.20 6.56 1.21
N CYS A 82 -2.12 5.93 0.49
CA CYS A 82 -3.28 6.57 -0.11
C CYS A 82 -4.52 5.72 0.16
N VAL A 83 -5.51 6.35 0.78
CA VAL A 83 -6.81 5.73 1.06
C VAL A 83 -7.82 6.26 0.05
N THR A 84 -8.49 5.35 -0.65
CA THR A 84 -9.64 5.72 -1.50
C THR A 84 -10.93 5.43 -0.76
N SER A 85 -11.80 6.42 -0.63
CA SER A 85 -13.05 6.34 0.13
C SER A 85 -14.14 7.19 -0.54
N ALA A 86 -15.40 6.94 -0.17
CA ALA A 86 -16.54 7.77 -0.60
C ALA A 86 -16.82 8.93 0.36
N GLU A 87 -16.21 8.92 1.54
CA GLU A 87 -16.40 9.88 2.63
C GLU A 87 -15.05 10.28 3.23
N ASP A 88 -15.02 11.35 4.02
CA ASP A 88 -13.76 11.92 4.54
C ASP A 88 -13.24 11.22 5.82
N LEU A 89 -13.47 9.93 5.96
CA LEU A 89 -13.09 9.11 7.13
C LEU A 89 -11.73 8.42 6.93
N ASN A 90 -10.70 9.20 6.54
CA ASN A 90 -9.41 8.65 6.11
C ASN A 90 -8.33 8.65 7.20
N GLU A 91 -8.50 9.38 8.29
CA GLU A 91 -7.47 9.54 9.32
C GLU A 91 -7.16 8.22 10.05
N TYR A 92 -8.20 7.47 10.43
CA TYR A 92 -8.03 6.25 11.23
C TYR A 92 -7.21 5.15 10.52
N PRO A 93 -7.48 4.75 9.26
CA PRO A 93 -6.64 3.77 8.58
C PRO A 93 -5.19 4.24 8.37
N LEU A 94 -4.94 5.54 8.23
CA LEU A 94 -3.59 6.09 8.13
C LEU A 94 -2.85 5.97 9.47
N GLN A 95 -3.51 6.26 10.58
CA GLN A 95 -2.94 6.03 11.92
C GLN A 95 -2.69 4.54 12.20
N GLN A 96 -3.52 3.64 11.64
CA GLN A 96 -3.31 2.20 11.78
C GLN A 96 -2.04 1.74 11.06
N ILE A 97 -1.80 2.20 9.82
CA ILE A 97 -0.60 1.80 9.07
C ILE A 97 0.67 2.43 9.64
N GLU A 98 0.59 3.68 10.11
CA GLU A 98 1.71 4.38 10.75
C GLU A 98 2.20 3.69 12.04
N LYS A 99 1.32 2.98 12.76
CA LYS A 99 1.71 2.21 13.95
C LYS A 99 2.42 0.89 13.63
N ILE A 100 2.35 0.43 12.38
CA ILE A 100 2.92 -0.86 11.96
C ILE A 100 4.29 -0.65 11.30
N LEU A 101 4.42 0.42 10.51
CA LEU A 101 5.65 0.81 9.82
C LEU A 101 6.64 1.51 10.77
#